data_AF-A0AAX1N0R4-F1
#
_entry.id   AF-A0AAX1N0R4-F1
#
_cell.length_a   1.000
_cell.length_b   1.000
_cell.length_c   1.000
_cell.angle_alpha   90.00
_cell.angle_beta   90.00
_cell.angle_gamma   90.00
#
_symmetry.space_group_name_H-M   'P 1'
#
loop_
_entity.id
_entity.type
_entity.pdbx_description
1 polymer ?
#
loop_
_entity_poly.entity_id
_entity_poly.type
_entity_poly.pdbx_seq_one_letter_code
_entity_poly.pdbx_strand_id
1 'polypeptide(L)'
;MKNLFLHTWELIPELSIYENGIPPKSASYTFKEGKEGKLDVSIQWIDAEDQSFTIDYTITPDGKRYDHENKAQANEVMSEFISYNQLNSYTYKGGELIVEAKRIIADNGIMKVTRRMILSEEKSFTNLQFYKKRID
;
A
#
# COMPACT_ATOMS: atom_id res chain seq x y z
N MET A 1 -22.07 -1.54 -1.09
CA MET A 1 -21.27 -0.55 -1.86
C MET A 1 -20.20 -1.31 -2.61
N LYS A 2 -19.91 -0.95 -3.87
CA LYS A 2 -18.83 -1.59 -4.65
C LYS A 2 -17.48 -1.11 -4.11
N ASN A 3 -16.64 -2.02 -3.64
CA ASN A 3 -15.28 -1.69 -3.22
C ASN A 3 -14.45 -1.36 -4.48
N LEU A 4 -14.09 -0.09 -4.65
CA LEU A 4 -13.38 0.40 -5.84
C LEU A 4 -11.98 -0.21 -5.99
N PHE A 5 -11.38 -0.70 -4.90
CA PHE A 5 -10.01 -1.19 -4.88
C PHE A 5 -9.85 -2.58 -5.48
N LEU A 6 -10.90 -3.41 -5.55
CA LEU A 6 -10.90 -4.83 -5.92
C LEU A 6 -10.55 -5.10 -7.40
N HIS A 7 -9.34 -4.73 -7.77
CA HIS A 7 -8.78 -4.81 -9.10
C HIS A 7 -7.26 -4.98 -9.00
N THR A 8 -6.64 -5.24 -10.14
CA THR A 8 -5.21 -5.02 -10.29
C THR A 8 -4.94 -3.62 -10.80
N TRP A 9 -3.97 -2.97 -10.18
CA TRP A 9 -3.53 -1.62 -10.48
C TRP A 9 -2.08 -1.65 -10.96
N GLU A 10 -1.77 -0.97 -12.05
CA GLU A 10 -0.45 -0.93 -12.65
C GLU A 10 0.19 0.42 -12.41
N LEU A 11 1.43 0.38 -11.94
CA LEU A 11 2.21 1.58 -11.69
C LEU A 11 2.35 2.39 -12.97
N ILE A 12 2.37 3.71 -12.80
CA ILE A 12 2.72 4.71 -13.80
C ILE A 12 4.06 5.30 -13.34
N PRO A 13 5.21 4.68 -13.72
CA PRO A 13 6.52 5.08 -13.20
C PRO A 13 6.81 6.56 -13.46
N GLU A 14 6.42 7.08 -14.62
CA GLU A 14 6.65 8.45 -15.06
C GLU A 14 5.95 9.54 -14.22
N LEU A 15 4.90 9.17 -13.48
CA LEU A 15 4.21 10.09 -12.55
C LEU A 15 4.67 9.91 -11.11
N SER A 16 5.43 8.87 -10.81
CA SER A 16 5.75 8.46 -9.44
C SER A 16 7.06 9.09 -8.96
N ILE A 17 7.09 9.47 -7.69
CA ILE A 17 8.20 10.20 -7.05
C ILE A 17 8.63 9.44 -5.80
N TYR A 18 9.93 9.23 -5.64
CA TYR A 18 10.50 8.46 -4.54
C TYR A 18 11.54 9.31 -3.82
N GLU A 19 11.30 9.63 -2.54
CA GLU A 19 12.30 10.25 -1.68
C GLU A 19 13.31 9.23 -1.14
N ASN A 20 12.93 7.95 -1.09
CA ASN A 20 13.79 6.87 -0.65
C ASN A 20 13.59 5.58 -1.45
N GLY A 21 14.72 4.98 -1.83
CA GLY A 21 14.79 3.80 -2.70
C GLY A 21 14.86 4.17 -4.19
N ILE A 22 15.14 3.16 -5.02
CA ILE A 22 15.17 3.32 -6.48
C ILE A 22 13.76 3.07 -7.02
N PRO A 23 13.21 3.93 -7.89
CA PRO A 23 11.94 3.68 -8.55
C PRO A 23 11.95 2.33 -9.29
N PRO A 24 10.93 1.47 -9.12
CA PRO A 24 10.83 0.23 -9.89
C PRO A 24 10.49 0.54 -11.36
N LYS A 25 10.94 -0.33 -12.27
CA LYS A 25 10.58 -0.25 -13.70
C LYS A 25 9.09 -0.48 -13.92
N SER A 26 8.52 -1.40 -13.16
CA SER A 26 7.10 -1.70 -13.17
C SER A 26 6.65 -2.22 -11.82
N ALA A 27 5.38 -2.03 -11.48
CA ALA A 27 4.77 -2.69 -10.35
C ALA A 27 3.28 -2.94 -10.60
N SER A 28 2.75 -3.99 -9.99
CA SER A 28 1.32 -4.21 -9.87
C SER A 28 0.90 -4.29 -8.42
N TYR A 29 -0.27 -3.72 -8.14
CA TYR A 29 -0.90 -3.71 -6.84
C TYR A 29 -2.28 -4.33 -7.01
N THR A 30 -2.45 -5.55 -6.53
CA THR A 30 -3.70 -6.31 -6.65
C THR A 30 -4.43 -6.34 -5.31
N PHE A 31 -5.73 -6.04 -5.33
CA PHE A 31 -6.63 -6.29 -4.20
C PHE A 31 -7.69 -7.29 -4.60
N LYS A 32 -7.91 -8.29 -3.76
CA LYS A 32 -8.99 -9.29 -3.91
C LYS A 32 -9.82 -9.33 -2.63
N GLU A 33 -11.07 -9.75 -2.79
CA GLU A 33 -11.93 -10.01 -1.64
C GLU A 33 -11.41 -11.24 -0.91
N GLY A 34 -11.07 -11.05 0.37
CA GLY A 34 -10.67 -12.11 1.28
C GLY A 34 -11.86 -12.64 2.09
N LYS A 35 -11.59 -13.51 3.04
CA LYS A 35 -12.62 -14.03 3.96
C LYS A 35 -13.06 -12.98 4.98
N GLU A 36 -14.32 -13.03 5.40
CA GLU A 36 -14.85 -12.25 6.53
C GLU A 36 -14.65 -10.73 6.39
N GLY A 37 -14.75 -10.21 5.16
CA GLY A 37 -14.59 -8.77 4.89
C GLY A 37 -13.14 -8.28 4.87
N LYS A 38 -12.16 -9.18 4.93
CA LYS A 38 -10.74 -8.86 4.73
C LYS A 38 -10.43 -8.64 3.25
N LEU A 39 -9.26 -8.06 2.98
CA LEU A 39 -8.72 -7.92 1.63
C LEU A 39 -7.40 -8.64 1.52
N ASP A 40 -7.28 -9.48 0.50
CA ASP A 40 -6.02 -10.09 0.12
C ASP A 40 -5.29 -9.15 -0.83
N VAL A 41 -4.05 -8.83 -0.47
CA VAL A 41 -3.22 -7.84 -1.14
C VAL A 41 -1.97 -8.51 -1.68
N SER A 42 -1.68 -8.26 -2.96
CA SER A 42 -0.44 -8.66 -3.60
C SER A 42 0.23 -7.46 -4.25
N ILE A 43 1.50 -7.22 -3.94
CA ILE A 43 2.34 -6.21 -4.58
C ILE A 43 3.48 -6.94 -5.26
N GLN A 44 3.60 -6.77 -6.57
CA GLN A 44 4.67 -7.33 -7.38
C GLN A 44 5.41 -6.20 -8.08
N TRP A 45 6.74 -6.25 -8.15
CA TRP A 45 7.50 -5.23 -8.88
C TRP A 45 8.77 -5.80 -9.52
N ILE A 46 9.20 -5.13 -10.59
CA ILE A 46 10.51 -5.31 -11.22
C ILE A 46 11.34 -4.09 -10.85
N ASP A 47 12.48 -4.30 -10.21
CA ASP A 47 13.37 -3.20 -9.83
C ASP A 47 14.21 -2.68 -11.02
N ALA A 48 15.15 -1.77 -10.74
CA ALA A 48 16.02 -1.20 -11.76
C ALA A 48 17.03 -2.21 -12.35
N GLU A 49 17.29 -3.32 -11.64
CA GLU A 49 18.22 -4.39 -12.01
C GLU A 49 17.52 -5.59 -12.65
N ASP A 50 16.25 -5.45 -13.03
CA ASP A 50 15.40 -6.51 -13.60
C ASP A 50 15.12 -7.69 -12.64
N GLN A 51 15.31 -7.47 -11.34
CA GLN A 51 14.93 -8.45 -10.32
C GLN A 51 13.43 -8.32 -9.99
N SER A 52 12.77 -9.48 -9.91
CA SER A 52 11.34 -9.57 -9.61
C SER A 52 11.10 -9.87 -8.14
N PHE A 53 10.20 -9.12 -7.53
CA PHE A 53 9.82 -9.26 -6.13
C PHE A 53 8.30 -9.34 -5.98
N THR A 54 7.86 -10.03 -4.93
CA THR A 54 6.46 -10.17 -4.55
C THR A 54 6.32 -10.06 -3.03
N ILE A 55 5.27 -9.35 -2.58
CA ILE A 55 4.81 -9.38 -1.20
C ILE A 55 3.30 -9.62 -1.22
N ASP A 56 2.87 -10.65 -0.49
CA ASP A 56 1.46 -10.99 -0.29
C ASP A 56 1.12 -10.86 1.20
N TYR A 57 -0.04 -10.25 1.49
CA TYR A 57 -0.55 -10.11 2.87
C TYR A 57 -2.06 -9.89 2.87
N THR A 58 -2.69 -10.14 4.01
CA THR A 58 -4.12 -9.88 4.20
C THR A 58 -4.30 -8.69 5.16
N ILE A 59 -5.24 -7.81 4.86
CA ILE A 59 -5.61 -6.69 5.72
C ILE A 59 -7.06 -6.79 6.18
N THR A 60 -7.34 -6.30 7.39
CA THR A 60 -8.69 -6.17 7.95
C THR A 60 -9.00 -4.67 8.07
N PRO A 61 -9.75 -4.07 7.12
CA PRO A 61 -9.93 -2.62 7.06
C PRO A 61 -11.03 -2.11 8.00
N ASP A 62 -10.96 -2.48 9.29
CA ASP A 62 -11.96 -2.16 10.32
C ASP A 62 -11.51 -1.11 11.35
N GLY A 63 -10.34 -0.51 11.15
CA GLY A 63 -9.79 0.53 12.03
C GLY A 63 -9.18 0.02 13.34
N LYS A 64 -9.00 -1.31 13.49
CA LYS A 64 -8.37 -1.89 14.68
C LYS A 64 -6.91 -2.29 14.42
N ARG A 65 -6.12 -2.27 15.49
CA ARG A 65 -4.75 -2.80 15.49
C ARG A 65 -4.79 -4.31 15.67
N TYR A 66 -3.97 -5.00 14.89
CA TYR A 66 -3.74 -6.44 14.96
C TYR A 66 -2.26 -6.72 15.07
N ASP A 67 -1.90 -7.83 15.70
CA ASP A 67 -0.53 -8.31 15.74
C ASP A 67 0.00 -8.53 14.31
N HIS A 68 1.18 -7.98 14.03
CA HIS A 68 1.89 -8.30 12.80
C HIS A 68 2.45 -9.72 12.87
N GLU A 69 2.35 -10.47 11.78
CA GLU A 69 2.81 -11.86 11.67
C GLU A 69 4.31 -12.02 11.94
N ASN A 70 5.10 -11.01 11.55
CA ASN A 70 6.54 -11.00 11.75
C ASN A 70 6.93 -9.89 12.75
N LYS A 71 7.10 -10.30 14.01
CA LYS A 71 7.45 -9.41 15.13
C LYS A 71 8.83 -8.76 15.02
N ALA A 72 9.73 -9.29 14.18
CA ALA A 72 11.02 -8.65 13.90
C ALA A 72 10.85 -7.40 13.01
N GLN A 73 9.88 -7.43 12.09
CA GLN A 73 9.59 -6.32 11.19
C GLN A 73 8.74 -5.24 11.86
N ALA A 74 7.65 -5.64 12.51
CA ALA A 74 6.70 -4.73 13.16
C ALA A 74 5.96 -5.46 14.28
N ASN A 75 5.37 -4.72 15.23
CA ASN A 75 4.55 -5.31 16.28
C ASN A 75 3.08 -5.38 15.89
N GLU A 76 2.55 -4.32 15.29
CA GLU A 76 1.12 -4.22 14.97
C GLU A 76 0.91 -3.60 13.59
N VAL A 77 -0.24 -3.91 13.00
CA VAL A 77 -0.76 -3.28 11.78
C VAL A 77 -2.21 -2.89 11.95
N MET A 78 -2.62 -1.85 11.24
CA MET A 78 -4.00 -1.39 11.18
C MET A 78 -4.33 -1.01 9.75
N SER A 79 -5.57 -1.20 9.35
CA SER A 79 -6.09 -0.66 8.10
C SER A 79 -7.53 -0.20 8.27
N GLU A 80 -7.96 0.75 7.46
CA GLU A 80 -9.31 1.31 7.53
C GLU A 80 -9.74 1.89 6.19
N PHE A 81 -11.02 1.75 5.88
CA PHE A 81 -11.67 2.58 4.88
C PHE A 81 -12.09 3.90 5.52
N ILE A 82 -11.48 5.01 5.07
CA ILE A 82 -11.88 6.37 5.48
C ILE A 82 -13.12 6.82 4.70
N SER A 83 -13.23 6.37 3.45
CA SER A 83 -14.34 6.64 2.54
C SER A 83 -14.42 5.53 1.49
N TYR A 84 -15.41 5.59 0.60
CA TYR A 84 -15.57 4.60 -0.49
C TYR A 84 -14.39 4.56 -1.48
N ASN A 85 -13.58 5.63 -1.54
CA ASN A 85 -12.44 5.77 -2.44
C ASN A 85 -11.09 5.95 -1.71
N GLN A 86 -11.06 5.81 -0.38
CA GLN A 86 -9.84 5.94 0.42
C GLN A 86 -9.63 4.76 1.38
N LEU A 87 -8.47 4.11 1.23
CA LEU A 87 -8.01 3.01 2.07
C LEU A 87 -6.64 3.35 2.66
N ASN A 88 -6.57 3.37 4.00
CA ASN A 88 -5.34 3.63 4.72
C ASN A 88 -4.82 2.35 5.40
N SER A 89 -3.51 2.26 5.53
CA SER A 89 -2.84 1.23 6.33
C SER A 89 -1.68 1.81 7.12
N TYR A 90 -1.44 1.28 8.30
CA TYR A 90 -0.47 1.76 9.27
C TYR A 90 0.29 0.58 9.87
N THR A 91 1.59 0.76 10.08
CA THR A 91 2.48 -0.25 10.67
C THR A 91 3.18 0.35 11.88
N TYR A 92 3.18 -0.39 12.98
CA TYR A 92 3.71 0.07 14.27
C TYR A 92 4.85 -0.83 14.77
N LYS A 93 5.86 -0.22 15.39
CA LYS A 93 6.95 -0.92 16.08
C LYS A 93 7.28 -0.20 17.38
N GLY A 94 7.34 -0.93 18.49
CA GLY A 94 7.47 -0.36 19.83
C GLY A 94 6.29 0.52 20.24
N GLY A 95 5.12 0.36 19.61
CA GLY A 95 3.95 1.23 19.78
C GLY A 95 3.98 2.50 18.91
N GLU A 96 5.11 2.82 18.29
CA GLU A 96 5.28 3.98 17.41
C GLU A 96 4.89 3.66 15.96
N LEU A 97 4.31 4.64 15.28
CA LEU A 97 3.99 4.53 13.85
C LEU A 97 5.27 4.66 13.01
N ILE A 98 5.60 3.61 12.27
CA ILE A 98 6.80 3.57 11.42
C ILE A 98 6.50 3.65 9.93
N VAL A 99 5.30 3.24 9.50
CA VAL A 99 4.85 3.35 8.11
C VAL A 99 3.38 3.73 8.06
N GLU A 100 3.07 4.70 7.21
CA GLU A 100 1.71 5.03 6.78
C GLU A 100 1.63 4.84 5.26
N ALA A 101 0.56 4.21 4.77
CA ALA A 101 0.23 4.20 3.35
C ALA A 101 -1.24 4.60 3.14
N LYS A 102 -1.44 5.69 2.39
CA LYS A 102 -2.75 6.23 2.04
C LYS A 102 -3.02 5.99 0.56
N ARG A 103 -4.14 5.33 0.24
CA ARG A 103 -4.54 5.03 -1.14
C ARG A 103 -5.83 5.76 -1.44
N ILE A 104 -5.82 6.63 -2.45
CA ILE A 104 -6.99 7.42 -2.85
C ILE A 104 -7.21 7.21 -4.34
N ILE A 105 -8.40 6.74 -4.71
CA ILE A 105 -8.83 6.62 -6.10
C ILE A 105 -9.54 7.93 -6.48
N ALA A 106 -8.95 8.66 -7.42
CA ALA A 106 -9.51 9.89 -7.97
C ALA A 106 -10.60 9.59 -9.02
N ASP A 107 -11.42 10.59 -9.34
CA ASP A 107 -12.54 10.46 -10.28
C ASP A 107 -12.12 10.07 -11.70
N ASN A 108 -10.87 10.40 -12.07
CA ASN A 108 -10.27 9.99 -13.35
C ASN A 108 -9.81 8.52 -13.38
N GLY A 109 -10.06 7.75 -12.31
CA GLY A 109 -9.71 6.33 -12.22
C GLY A 109 -8.24 6.06 -11.89
N ILE A 110 -7.47 7.07 -11.49
CA ILE A 110 -6.09 6.90 -11.00
C ILE A 110 -6.09 6.71 -9.49
N MET A 111 -5.39 5.68 -9.03
CA MET A 111 -5.10 5.50 -7.60
C MET A 111 -3.77 6.15 -7.26
N LYS A 112 -3.78 7.15 -6.37
CA LYS A 112 -2.58 7.68 -5.73
C LYS A 112 -2.30 6.91 -4.46
N VAL A 113 -1.08 6.39 -4.32
CA VAL A 113 -0.56 5.81 -3.08
C VAL A 113 0.50 6.76 -2.52
N THR A 114 0.29 7.25 -1.31
CA THR A 114 1.28 8.01 -0.55
C THR A 114 1.80 7.12 0.57
N ARG A 115 3.04 6.67 0.46
CA ARG A 115 3.71 5.85 1.47
C ARG A 115 4.72 6.70 2.21
N ARG A 116 4.52 6.90 3.51
CA ARG A 116 5.43 7.61 4.39
C ARG A 116 6.14 6.61 5.30
N MET A 117 7.46 6.62 5.30
CA MET A 117 8.33 5.89 6.23
C MET A 117 8.82 6.88 7.28
N ILE A 118 8.53 6.62 8.55
CA ILE A 118 8.85 7.48 9.69
C ILE A 118 10.01 6.81 10.44
N LEU A 119 11.15 7.50 10.48
CA LEU A 119 12.37 7.03 11.15
C LEU A 119 12.52 7.67 12.54
N SER A 120 12.07 8.91 12.67
CA SER A 120 11.95 9.67 13.90
C SER A 120 10.95 10.82 13.69
N GLU A 121 10.64 11.58 14.74
CA GLU A 121 9.74 12.75 14.64
C GLU A 121 10.20 13.77 13.58
N GLU A 122 11.51 13.96 13.43
CA GLU A 122 12.10 14.94 12.51
C GLU A 122 12.47 14.36 11.14
N LYS A 123 12.50 13.02 11.01
CA LYS A 123 12.98 12.34 9.79
C LYS A 123 11.95 11.36 9.26
N SER A 124 11.42 11.68 8.08
CA SER A 124 10.57 10.77 7.31
C SER A 124 10.85 10.88 5.82
N PHE A 125 10.57 9.80 5.09
CA PHE A 125 10.60 9.76 3.64
C PHE A 125 9.21 9.47 3.08
N THR A 126 8.85 10.12 1.99
CA THR A 126 7.56 9.98 1.32
C THR A 126 7.77 9.52 -0.12
N ASN A 127 7.14 8.40 -0.47
CA ASN A 127 7.03 7.96 -1.85
C ASN A 127 5.59 8.19 -2.32
N LEU A 128 5.45 8.83 -3.48
CA LEU A 128 4.20 9.07 -4.18
C LEU A 128 4.15 8.18 -5.42
N GLN A 129 3.17 7.28 -5.46
CA GLN A 129 3.04 6.30 -6.53
C GLN A 129 1.67 6.45 -7.15
N PHE A 130 1.61 6.45 -8.47
CA PHE A 130 0.35 6.56 -9.21
C PHE A 130 0.11 5.27 -9.96
N TYR A 131 -1.11 4.76 -9.87
CA TYR A 131 -1.50 3.53 -10.54
C TYR A 131 -2.75 3.74 -11.37
N LYS A 132 -2.79 3.12 -12.55
CA LYS A 132 -4.01 2.97 -13.35
C LYS A 132 -4.58 1.58 -13.13
N LYS A 133 -5.90 1.46 -13.20
CA LYS A 133 -6.53 0.14 -13.20
C LYS A 133 -6.10 -0.65 -14.44
N ARG A 134 -5.72 -1.92 -14.27
CA ARG A 134 -5.48 -2.85 -15.39
C ARG A 134 -6.77 -3.07 -16.14
N ILE A 135 -6.72 -2.96 -17.46
CA ILE A 135 -7.81 -3.34 -18.35
C ILE A 135 -7.49 -4.76 -18.81
N ASP A 136 -8.38 -5.69 -18.48
CA ASP A 136 -8.33 -7.07 -18.96
C ASP A 136 -8.84 -7.17 -20.40
#